data_AF-A0A372DI69-F1
#
_entry.id   AF-A0A372DI69-F1
#
_cell.length_a   1.000
_cell.length_b   1.000
_cell.length_c   1.000
_cell.angle_alpha   90.00
_cell.angle_beta   90.00
_cell.angle_gamma   90.00
#
_symmetry.space_group_name_H-M   'P 1'
#
loop_
_entity.id
_entity.type
_entity.pdbx_description
1 polymer ?
#
loop_
_entity_poly.entity_id
_entity_poly.type
_entity_poly.pdbx_seq_one_letter_code
_entity_poly.pdbx_strand_id
1 'polypeptide(L)'
;MNAVEIEEAVSQLAAAPFDPEGFPFAFLEAFDNKPTTIKRLKSGGMNQSDLPGGVLQRNQIHLKVCAAGEVRSTLATLRDSAATKRHKAKFILATDGEELEAENLVDGEPLACAYADFANYFGFFLALAGITTVKQIRENAFDIKATARLNKLYVELLKDNPEWGQGDRREAMNHFLARLIFCFFAEDTNIFSGEGLFTKTVEQMSAPDSSNTHEVLAELFRSMAIPADKRSAAGVRNWANQFPYVNGNLFGPHPLTPSPRSGEGE
;
A
#
# COMPACT_ATOMS: atom_id res chain seq x y z
N MET A 1 -5.93 -13.62 -0.12
CA MET A 1 -5.33 -12.31 0.19
C MET A 1 -6.37 -11.21 0.02
N ASN A 2 -6.30 -10.15 0.82
CA ASN A 2 -7.08 -8.93 0.60
C ASN A 2 -6.32 -7.96 -0.35
N ALA A 3 -6.96 -6.86 -0.78
CA ALA A 3 -6.36 -5.92 -1.75
C ALA A 3 -5.07 -5.25 -1.25
N VAL A 4 -4.91 -5.11 0.08
CA VAL A 4 -3.72 -4.53 0.72
C VAL A 4 -2.54 -5.50 0.64
N GLU A 5 -2.77 -6.76 1.00
CA GLU A 5 -1.76 -7.82 0.92
C GLU A 5 -1.29 -8.03 -0.53
N ILE A 6 -2.20 -7.90 -1.49
CA ILE A 6 -1.89 -7.96 -2.93
C ILE A 6 -1.04 -6.76 -3.34
N GLU A 7 -1.41 -5.54 -2.94
CA GLU A 7 -0.62 -4.34 -3.24
C GLU A 7 0.81 -4.47 -2.71
N GLU A 8 0.97 -4.91 -1.45
CA GLU A 8 2.28 -5.09 -0.85
C GLU A 8 3.11 -6.16 -1.60
N ALA A 9 2.52 -7.31 -1.91
CA ALA A 9 3.20 -8.36 -2.66
C ALA A 9 3.63 -7.90 -4.05
N VAL A 10 2.77 -7.13 -4.73
CA VAL A 10 3.05 -6.56 -6.05
C VAL A 10 4.15 -5.48 -5.96
N SER A 11 4.11 -4.62 -4.96
CA SER A 11 5.13 -3.59 -4.71
C SER A 11 6.50 -4.22 -4.40
N GLN A 12 6.53 -5.30 -3.62
CA GLN A 12 7.75 -6.07 -3.36
C GLN A 12 8.29 -6.73 -4.65
N LEU A 13 7.40 -7.29 -5.48
CA LEU A 13 7.78 -7.86 -6.78
C LEU A 13 8.39 -6.81 -7.72
N ALA A 14 7.79 -5.62 -7.81
CA ALA A 14 8.30 -4.53 -8.65
C ALA A 14 9.64 -3.97 -8.18
N ALA A 15 9.90 -3.98 -6.86
CA ALA A 15 11.13 -3.49 -6.26
C ALA A 15 12.31 -4.49 -6.34
N ALA A 16 12.02 -5.77 -6.53
CA ALA A 16 13.04 -6.81 -6.65
C ALA A 16 13.74 -6.75 -8.03
N PRO A 17 14.99 -7.21 -8.14
CA PRO A 17 15.63 -7.41 -9.43
C PRO A 17 14.78 -8.30 -10.34
N PHE A 18 14.60 -7.90 -11.60
CA PHE A 18 13.77 -8.63 -12.53
C PHE A 18 14.35 -10.03 -12.80
N ASP A 19 13.54 -11.06 -12.51
CA ASP A 19 13.82 -12.47 -12.82
C ASP A 19 12.87 -12.93 -13.94
N PRO A 20 13.35 -13.03 -15.19
CA PRO A 20 12.53 -13.43 -16.33
C PRO A 20 11.84 -14.80 -16.18
N GLU A 21 12.51 -15.77 -15.54
CA GLU A 21 11.98 -17.12 -15.38
C GLU A 21 11.00 -17.21 -14.21
N GLY A 22 11.27 -16.48 -13.12
CA GLY A 22 10.45 -16.45 -11.92
C GLY A 22 9.23 -15.54 -12.02
N PHE A 23 9.32 -14.43 -12.78
CA PHE A 23 8.32 -13.36 -12.81
C PHE A 23 6.90 -13.86 -13.04
N PRO A 24 6.60 -14.70 -14.06
CA PRO A 24 5.26 -15.23 -14.27
C PRO A 24 4.59 -15.81 -13.02
N PHE A 25 5.38 -16.51 -12.23
CA PHE A 25 4.90 -17.26 -11.09
C PHE A 25 4.80 -16.37 -9.85
N ALA A 26 5.79 -15.50 -9.64
CA ALA A 26 5.77 -14.51 -8.58
C ALA A 26 4.60 -13.52 -8.76
N PHE A 27 4.34 -13.09 -10.00
CA PHE A 27 3.19 -12.26 -10.34
C PHE A 27 1.87 -12.96 -9.97
N LEU A 28 1.69 -14.21 -10.38
CA LEU A 28 0.48 -14.97 -10.05
C LEU A 28 0.31 -15.18 -8.54
N GLU A 29 1.41 -15.45 -7.84
CA GLU A 29 1.42 -15.60 -6.37
C GLU A 29 1.03 -14.30 -5.65
N ALA A 30 1.49 -13.15 -6.16
CA ALA A 30 1.09 -11.83 -5.64
C ALA A 30 -0.43 -11.57 -5.76
N PHE A 31 -1.12 -12.25 -6.68
CA PHE A 31 -2.58 -12.24 -6.83
C PHE A 31 -3.25 -13.50 -6.24
N ASP A 32 -2.76 -14.00 -5.11
CA ASP A 32 -3.37 -15.06 -4.29
C ASP A 32 -3.40 -16.47 -4.92
N ASN A 33 -2.56 -16.74 -5.93
CA ASN A 33 -2.42 -18.11 -6.43
C ASN A 33 -1.69 -18.99 -5.42
N LYS A 34 -2.37 -20.08 -5.01
CA LYS A 34 -1.81 -21.06 -4.07
C LYS A 34 -0.52 -21.71 -4.61
N PRO A 35 0.45 -22.05 -3.75
CA PRO A 35 1.70 -22.70 -4.16
C PRO A 35 1.50 -24.00 -4.95
N THR A 36 0.43 -24.75 -4.69
CA THR A 36 0.08 -25.96 -5.45
C THR A 36 -0.31 -25.67 -6.89
N THR A 37 -1.01 -24.55 -7.14
CA THR A 37 -1.34 -24.07 -8.49
C THR A 37 -0.07 -23.65 -9.21
N ILE A 38 0.79 -22.87 -8.56
CA ILE A 38 2.07 -22.41 -9.12
C ILE A 38 2.94 -23.60 -9.51
N LYS A 39 3.11 -24.60 -8.64
CA LYS A 39 3.88 -25.82 -8.94
C LYS A 39 3.37 -26.55 -10.18
N ARG A 40 2.04 -26.65 -10.35
CA ARG A 40 1.42 -27.32 -11.50
C ARG A 40 1.49 -26.51 -12.80
N LEU A 41 1.57 -25.18 -12.72
CA LEU A 41 1.87 -24.33 -13.87
C LEU A 41 3.33 -24.48 -14.28
N LYS A 42 4.26 -24.47 -13.32
CA LYS A 42 5.71 -24.70 -13.56
C LYS A 42 5.98 -26.07 -14.18
N SER A 43 5.33 -27.13 -13.70
CA SER A 43 5.52 -28.49 -14.23
C SER A 43 4.81 -28.76 -15.56
N GLY A 44 4.14 -27.76 -16.15
CA GLY A 44 3.41 -27.90 -17.42
C GLY A 44 2.05 -28.60 -17.32
N GLY A 45 1.74 -29.29 -16.22
CA GLY A 45 0.49 -30.05 -16.07
C GLY A 45 -0.80 -29.22 -16.14
N MET A 46 -0.74 -27.93 -15.82
CA MET A 46 -1.85 -26.98 -16.02
C MET A 46 -1.54 -25.83 -16.98
N ASN A 47 -0.29 -25.66 -17.39
CA ASN A 47 0.09 -24.62 -18.34
C ASN A 47 -0.27 -25.08 -19.76
N GLN A 48 -1.29 -24.47 -20.35
CA GLN A 48 -1.80 -24.81 -21.68
C GLN A 48 -1.46 -23.71 -22.71
N SER A 49 -0.38 -22.97 -22.48
CA SER A 49 0.15 -21.99 -23.43
C SER A 49 0.56 -22.69 -24.72
N ASP A 50 0.14 -22.13 -25.86
CA ASP A 50 0.64 -22.49 -27.20
C ASP A 50 1.88 -21.69 -27.60
N LEU A 51 2.32 -20.75 -26.76
CA LEU A 51 3.50 -19.93 -26.97
C LEU A 51 4.69 -20.46 -26.16
N PRO A 52 5.89 -20.60 -26.77
CA PRO A 52 7.11 -20.97 -26.05
C PRO A 52 7.42 -19.98 -24.91
N GLY A 53 7.62 -20.52 -23.71
CA GLY A 53 7.86 -19.71 -22.50
C GLY A 53 6.63 -18.92 -22.00
N GLY A 54 5.46 -19.10 -22.61
CA GLY A 54 4.21 -18.53 -22.12
C GLY A 54 3.66 -19.31 -20.92
N VAL A 55 3.00 -18.61 -20.01
CA VAL A 55 2.28 -19.20 -18.87
C VAL A 55 0.80 -18.87 -19.02
N LEU A 56 0.00 -19.91 -19.22
CA LEU A 56 -1.45 -19.78 -19.34
C LEU A 56 -2.15 -20.42 -18.14
N GLN A 57 -2.97 -19.62 -17.46
CA GLN A 57 -3.92 -20.08 -16.46
C GLN A 57 -5.35 -19.92 -17.00
N ARG A 58 -6.03 -21.06 -17.16
CA ARG A 58 -7.41 -21.11 -17.68
C ARG A 58 -8.35 -20.20 -16.87
N ASN A 59 -9.23 -19.49 -17.58
CA ASN A 59 -10.22 -18.53 -17.07
C ASN A 59 -9.61 -17.28 -16.38
N GLN A 60 -8.29 -17.10 -16.40
CA GLN A 60 -7.59 -16.06 -15.64
C GLN A 60 -6.70 -15.22 -16.56
N ILE A 61 -5.51 -15.71 -16.93
CA ILE A 61 -4.50 -14.91 -17.63
C ILE A 61 -3.63 -15.77 -18.56
N HIS A 62 -3.18 -15.17 -19.67
CA HIS A 62 -2.09 -15.70 -20.49
C HIS A 62 -0.97 -14.66 -20.55
N LEU A 63 0.19 -15.01 -20.02
CA LEU A 63 1.30 -14.09 -19.83
C LEU A 63 2.58 -14.63 -20.48
N LYS A 64 3.46 -13.74 -20.95
CA LYS A 64 4.74 -14.13 -21.54
C LYS A 64 5.81 -13.06 -21.27
N VAL A 65 6.97 -13.51 -20.79
CA VAL A 65 8.19 -12.69 -20.78
C VAL A 65 8.86 -12.76 -22.15
N CYS A 66 9.31 -11.63 -22.66
CA CYS A 66 9.93 -11.47 -23.99
C CYS A 66 11.29 -10.78 -23.92
N ALA A 67 11.98 -10.70 -25.06
CA ALA A 67 13.21 -9.94 -25.16
C ALA A 67 12.93 -8.42 -25.13
N ALA A 68 13.97 -7.65 -24.79
CA ALA A 68 13.90 -6.19 -24.71
C ALA A 68 13.36 -5.58 -26.02
N GLY A 69 12.33 -4.74 -25.91
CA GLY A 69 11.70 -4.05 -27.04
C GLY A 69 10.66 -4.89 -27.81
N GLU A 70 10.38 -6.13 -27.40
CA GLU A 70 9.40 -7.01 -28.05
C GLU A 70 8.04 -7.06 -27.34
N VAL A 71 7.82 -6.23 -26.31
CA VAL A 71 6.61 -6.26 -25.46
C VAL A 71 5.34 -6.15 -26.27
N ARG A 72 5.24 -5.14 -27.15
CA ARG A 72 4.04 -4.90 -27.98
C ARG A 72 3.75 -6.04 -28.95
N SER A 73 4.77 -6.55 -29.65
CA SER A 73 4.61 -7.69 -30.57
C SER A 73 4.22 -8.97 -29.82
N THR A 74 4.76 -9.16 -28.62
CA THR A 74 4.43 -10.29 -27.76
C THR A 74 2.99 -10.20 -27.26
N LEU A 75 2.52 -9.02 -26.86
CA LEU A 75 1.14 -8.79 -26.46
C LEU A 75 0.16 -9.07 -27.62
N ALA A 76 0.49 -8.63 -28.84
CA ALA A 76 -0.30 -8.95 -30.03
C ALA A 76 -0.36 -10.47 -30.27
N THR A 77 0.77 -11.17 -30.12
CA THR A 77 0.83 -12.64 -30.24
C THR A 77 -0.03 -13.33 -29.17
N LEU A 78 -0.01 -12.85 -27.93
CA LEU A 78 -0.88 -13.33 -26.85
C LEU A 78 -2.37 -13.11 -27.16
N ARG A 79 -2.72 -11.95 -27.74
CA ARG A 79 -4.10 -11.62 -28.16
C ARG A 79 -4.60 -12.56 -29.26
N ASP A 80 -3.75 -12.89 -30.22
CA ASP A 80 -4.11 -13.73 -31.37
C ASP A 80 -4.04 -15.24 -31.10
N SER A 81 -3.36 -15.66 -30.02
CA SER A 81 -3.22 -17.06 -29.61
C SER A 81 -4.58 -17.79 -29.53
N ALA A 82 -4.61 -18.99 -30.12
CA ALA A 82 -5.77 -19.86 -30.07
C ALA A 82 -5.99 -20.40 -28.65
N ALA A 83 -4.90 -20.64 -27.90
CA ALA A 83 -4.97 -21.05 -26.51
C ALA A 83 -5.59 -19.98 -25.61
N THR A 84 -5.24 -18.69 -25.79
CA THR A 84 -5.86 -17.56 -25.06
C THR A 84 -7.38 -17.64 -25.12
N LYS A 85 -7.93 -17.77 -26.33
CA LYS A 85 -9.38 -17.87 -26.58
C LYS A 85 -9.95 -19.18 -26.04
N ARG A 86 -9.34 -20.31 -26.37
CA ARG A 86 -9.78 -21.66 -25.97
C ARG A 86 -9.89 -21.81 -24.45
N HIS A 87 -8.92 -21.28 -23.73
CA HIS A 87 -8.84 -21.35 -22.28
C HIS A 87 -9.45 -20.14 -21.57
N LYS A 88 -10.11 -19.24 -22.31
CA LYS A 88 -10.87 -18.10 -21.79
C LYS A 88 -10.05 -17.21 -20.87
N ALA A 89 -8.80 -16.92 -21.24
CA ALA A 89 -8.01 -15.95 -20.50
C ALA A 89 -8.77 -14.62 -20.46
N LYS A 90 -8.84 -14.01 -19.27
CA LYS A 90 -9.46 -12.69 -19.08
C LYS A 90 -8.44 -11.57 -19.22
N PHE A 91 -7.18 -11.87 -18.92
CA PHE A 91 -6.07 -10.94 -19.07
C PHE A 91 -5.01 -11.51 -20.01
N ILE A 92 -4.32 -10.63 -20.70
CA ILE A 92 -3.03 -10.92 -21.34
C ILE A 92 -1.98 -9.94 -20.83
N LEU A 93 -0.73 -10.40 -20.70
CA LEU A 93 0.37 -9.58 -20.18
C LEU A 93 1.68 -9.97 -20.86
N ALA A 94 2.39 -8.97 -21.39
CA ALA A 94 3.74 -9.09 -21.90
C ALA A 94 4.67 -8.15 -21.13
N THR A 95 5.91 -8.60 -20.88
CA THR A 95 6.95 -7.75 -20.29
C THR A 95 8.33 -8.25 -20.67
N ASP A 96 9.28 -7.35 -20.78
CA ASP A 96 10.72 -7.63 -20.94
C ASP A 96 11.53 -7.26 -19.69
N GLY A 97 10.87 -6.78 -18.62
CA GLY A 97 11.50 -6.30 -17.39
C GLY A 97 11.79 -4.80 -17.36
N GLU A 98 11.65 -4.10 -18.48
CA GLU A 98 11.74 -2.63 -18.57
C GLU A 98 10.37 -2.02 -18.85
N GLU A 99 9.60 -2.64 -19.73
CA GLU A 99 8.22 -2.28 -20.07
C GLU A 99 7.25 -3.41 -19.72
N LEU A 100 6.01 -3.03 -19.40
CA LEU A 100 4.90 -3.96 -19.19
C LEU A 100 3.68 -3.44 -19.94
N GLU A 101 3.18 -4.25 -20.87
CA GLU A 101 1.89 -4.03 -21.52
C GLU A 101 0.93 -5.18 -21.17
N ALA A 102 -0.34 -4.85 -20.94
CA ALA A 102 -1.38 -5.81 -20.63
C ALA A 102 -2.73 -5.36 -21.21
N GLU A 103 -3.68 -6.29 -21.28
CA GLU A 103 -5.06 -6.00 -21.65
C GLU A 103 -6.03 -6.86 -20.84
N ASN A 104 -7.12 -6.24 -20.41
CA ASN A 104 -8.28 -6.94 -19.89
C ASN A 104 -9.21 -7.28 -21.05
N LEU A 105 -9.21 -8.54 -21.49
CA LEU A 105 -10.00 -9.05 -22.61
C LEU A 105 -11.51 -9.05 -22.33
N VAL A 106 -11.94 -8.77 -21.11
CA VAL A 106 -13.37 -8.68 -20.75
C VAL A 106 -13.97 -7.34 -21.20
N ASP A 107 -13.26 -6.24 -21.00
CA ASP A 107 -13.71 -4.88 -21.29
C ASP A 107 -12.84 -4.14 -22.33
N GLY A 108 -11.75 -4.76 -22.79
CA GLY A 108 -10.81 -4.22 -23.76
C GLY A 108 -9.87 -3.16 -23.19
N GLU A 109 -9.81 -3.00 -21.86
CA GLU A 109 -8.99 -1.96 -21.22
C GLU A 109 -7.49 -2.31 -21.37
N PRO A 110 -6.69 -1.45 -22.02
CA PRO A 110 -5.25 -1.64 -22.10
C PRO A 110 -4.53 -1.05 -20.88
N LEU A 111 -3.36 -1.61 -20.57
CA LEU A 111 -2.40 -1.06 -19.62
C LEU A 111 -1.02 -1.06 -20.29
N ALA A 112 -0.32 0.06 -20.23
CA ALA A 112 1.07 0.18 -20.68
C ALA A 112 1.81 1.08 -19.69
N CYS A 113 2.93 0.60 -19.16
CA CYS A 113 3.75 1.33 -18.19
C CYS A 113 5.19 0.83 -18.21
N ALA A 114 6.10 1.63 -17.63
CA ALA A 114 7.41 1.11 -17.23
C ALA A 114 7.21 0.03 -16.17
N TYR A 115 8.04 -1.02 -16.21
CA TYR A 115 8.00 -2.10 -15.25
C TYR A 115 8.13 -1.57 -13.81
N ALA A 116 9.04 -0.62 -13.57
CA ALA A 116 9.21 0.00 -12.25
C ALA A 116 7.93 0.59 -11.65
N ASP A 117 6.97 0.99 -12.51
CA ASP A 117 5.72 1.62 -12.09
C ASP A 117 4.52 0.67 -12.06
N PHE A 118 4.66 -0.60 -12.49
CA PHE A 118 3.51 -1.49 -12.68
C PHE A 118 2.72 -1.72 -11.37
N ALA A 119 3.39 -1.65 -10.22
CA ALA A 119 2.76 -1.76 -8.91
C ALA A 119 1.76 -0.63 -8.61
N ASN A 120 1.84 0.51 -9.30
CA ASN A 120 0.82 1.56 -9.22
C ASN A 120 -0.49 1.17 -9.90
N TYR A 121 -0.45 0.14 -10.75
CA TYR A 121 -1.59 -0.34 -11.53
C TYR A 121 -2.09 -1.72 -11.07
N PHE A 122 -1.73 -2.19 -9.86
CA PHE A 122 -2.16 -3.51 -9.35
C PHE A 122 -3.70 -3.66 -9.33
N GLY A 123 -4.43 -2.55 -9.17
CA GLY A 123 -5.88 -2.47 -9.29
C GLY A 123 -6.41 -3.09 -10.59
N PHE A 124 -5.66 -2.95 -11.68
CA PHE A 124 -5.92 -3.55 -12.99
C PHE A 124 -6.02 -5.09 -12.93
N PHE A 125 -5.39 -5.75 -11.96
CA PHE A 125 -5.35 -7.21 -11.91
C PHE A 125 -6.13 -7.80 -10.72
N LEU A 126 -6.83 -7.00 -9.91
CA LEU A 126 -7.57 -7.48 -8.72
C LEU A 126 -8.60 -8.58 -9.01
N ALA A 127 -9.17 -8.62 -10.21
CA ALA A 127 -10.08 -9.68 -10.62
C ALA A 127 -9.39 -11.06 -10.69
N LEU A 128 -8.05 -11.13 -10.83
CA LEU A 128 -7.28 -12.37 -10.71
C LEU A 128 -7.39 -12.98 -9.32
N ALA A 129 -7.46 -12.15 -8.28
CA ALA A 129 -7.67 -12.57 -6.89
C ALA A 129 -9.17 -12.71 -6.52
N GLY A 130 -10.08 -12.65 -7.50
CA GLY A 130 -11.52 -12.74 -7.27
C GLY A 130 -12.15 -11.48 -6.66
N ILE A 131 -11.41 -10.37 -6.59
CA ILE A 131 -11.90 -9.10 -6.06
C ILE A 131 -12.54 -8.30 -7.20
N THR A 132 -13.83 -8.02 -7.08
CA THR A 132 -14.57 -7.18 -8.04
C THR A 132 -14.64 -5.76 -7.48
N THR A 133 -13.95 -4.80 -8.11
CA THR A 133 -14.02 -3.39 -7.75
C THR A 133 -14.88 -2.63 -8.75
N VAL A 134 -15.66 -1.65 -8.28
CA VAL A 134 -16.29 -0.66 -9.16
C VAL A 134 -15.16 0.18 -9.78
N LYS A 135 -15.24 0.50 -11.08
CA LYS A 135 -14.15 1.14 -11.85
C LYS A 135 -13.52 2.36 -11.15
N GLN A 136 -14.34 3.16 -10.46
CA GLN A 136 -13.92 4.34 -9.68
C GLN A 136 -13.03 4.02 -8.46
N ILE A 137 -13.09 2.82 -7.90
CA ILE A 137 -12.23 2.35 -6.79
C ILE A 137 -10.88 1.86 -7.33
N ARG A 138 -10.84 1.37 -8.57
CA ARG A 138 -9.64 0.88 -9.25
C ARG A 138 -8.66 2.01 -9.58
N GLU A 139 -9.18 3.21 -9.84
CA GLU A 139 -8.41 4.40 -10.25
C GLU A 139 -7.70 5.11 -9.09
N ASN A 140 -8.12 4.92 -7.83
CA ASN A 140 -7.42 5.45 -6.66
C ASN A 140 -6.47 4.43 -6.02
N ALA A 141 -5.55 3.87 -6.82
CA ALA A 141 -4.47 3.04 -6.29
C ALA A 141 -3.66 3.76 -5.19
N PHE A 142 -3.57 5.09 -5.24
CA PHE A 142 -2.99 5.92 -4.19
C PHE A 142 -3.78 5.86 -2.88
N ASP A 143 -5.11 6.00 -2.89
CA ASP A 143 -5.92 5.91 -1.67
C ASP A 143 -5.92 4.50 -1.10
N ILE A 144 -5.86 3.46 -1.96
CA ILE A 144 -5.72 2.08 -1.50
C ILE A 144 -4.35 1.88 -0.87
N LYS A 145 -3.26 2.41 -1.43
CA LYS A 145 -1.90 2.36 -0.85
C LYS A 145 -1.82 3.07 0.50
N ALA A 146 -2.42 4.26 0.61
CA ALA A 146 -2.45 5.01 1.87
C ALA A 146 -3.27 4.25 2.94
N THR A 147 -4.45 3.76 2.57
CA THR A 147 -5.31 2.97 3.47
C THR A 147 -4.65 1.64 3.86
N ALA A 148 -3.95 1.00 2.92
CA ALA A 148 -3.15 -0.21 3.12
C ALA A 148 -2.07 0.00 4.19
N ARG A 149 -1.28 1.07 4.05
CA ARG A 149 -0.21 1.41 5.00
C ARG A 149 -0.75 1.74 6.39
N LEU A 150 -1.88 2.45 6.47
CA LEU A 150 -2.57 2.72 7.74
C LEU A 150 -3.09 1.45 8.41
N ASN A 151 -3.66 0.52 7.63
CA ASN A 151 -4.09 -0.78 8.15
C ASN A 151 -2.92 -1.65 8.61
N LYS A 152 -1.80 -1.64 7.87
CA LYS A 152 -0.58 -2.33 8.29
C LYS A 152 -0.04 -1.77 9.60
N LEU A 153 -0.01 -0.45 9.75
CA LEU A 153 0.35 0.21 11.01
C LEU A 153 -0.58 -0.22 12.16
N TYR A 154 -1.90 -0.25 11.92
CA TYR A 154 -2.88 -0.73 12.92
C TYR A 154 -2.59 -2.16 13.37
N VAL A 155 -2.37 -3.07 12.43
CA VAL A 155 -2.13 -4.50 12.70
C VAL A 155 -0.81 -4.70 13.44
N GLU A 156 0.29 -4.07 13.03
CA GLU A 156 1.58 -4.20 13.72
C GLU A 156 1.50 -3.63 15.14
N LEU A 157 0.84 -2.49 15.34
CA LEU A 157 0.62 -1.94 16.69
C LEU A 157 -0.20 -2.89 17.57
N LEU A 158 -1.23 -3.56 17.05
CA LEU A 158 -2.00 -4.56 17.79
C LEU A 158 -1.22 -5.85 18.06
N LYS A 159 -0.31 -6.24 17.17
CA LYS A 159 0.53 -7.43 17.36
C LYS A 159 1.49 -7.24 18.53
N ASP A 160 2.08 -6.06 18.64
CA ASP A 160 2.99 -5.73 19.75
C ASP A 160 2.23 -5.32 21.02
N ASN A 161 0.96 -4.90 20.90
CA ASN A 161 0.09 -4.49 22.00
C ASN A 161 -1.31 -5.14 21.89
N PRO A 162 -1.45 -6.46 22.11
CA PRO A 162 -2.70 -7.20 21.86
C PRO A 162 -3.90 -6.68 22.67
N GLU A 163 -3.65 -6.09 23.83
CA GLU A 163 -4.68 -5.55 24.70
C GLU A 163 -5.29 -4.25 24.15
N TRP A 164 -4.66 -3.59 23.17
CA TRP A 164 -5.21 -2.38 22.53
C TRP A 164 -6.39 -2.70 21.62
N GLY A 165 -6.58 -3.96 21.24
CA GLY A 165 -7.73 -4.41 20.44
C GLY A 165 -9.02 -4.59 21.24
N GLN A 166 -9.01 -4.37 22.56
CA GLN A 166 -10.09 -4.78 23.47
C GLN A 166 -10.63 -3.62 24.30
N GLY A 167 -11.94 -3.66 24.59
CA GLY A 167 -12.62 -2.69 25.46
C GLY A 167 -12.35 -1.23 25.11
N ASP A 168 -12.16 -0.40 26.13
CA ASP A 168 -11.92 1.05 26.00
C ASP A 168 -10.57 1.38 25.32
N ARG A 169 -9.61 0.44 25.30
CA ARG A 169 -8.33 0.64 24.59
C ARG A 169 -8.50 0.59 23.07
N ARG A 170 -9.52 -0.09 22.56
CA ARG A 170 -9.84 -0.10 21.12
C ARG A 170 -10.30 1.26 20.63
N GLU A 171 -11.14 1.92 21.41
CA GLU A 171 -11.57 3.29 21.12
C GLU A 171 -10.35 4.22 21.10
N ALA A 172 -9.47 4.08 22.08
CA ALA A 172 -8.24 4.84 22.13
C ALA A 172 -7.33 4.59 20.91
N MET A 173 -7.18 3.33 20.48
CA MET A 173 -6.39 2.98 19.30
C MET A 173 -6.97 3.60 18.02
N ASN A 174 -8.30 3.55 17.86
CA ASN A 174 -8.98 4.16 16.72
C ASN A 174 -8.80 5.69 16.72
N HIS A 175 -8.87 6.32 17.90
CA HIS A 175 -8.69 7.76 18.05
C HIS A 175 -7.25 8.18 17.73
N PHE A 176 -6.25 7.38 18.15
CA PHE A 176 -4.85 7.58 17.77
C PHE A 176 -4.65 7.56 16.25
N LEU A 177 -5.21 6.57 15.55
CA LEU A 177 -5.15 6.53 14.09
C LEU A 177 -5.85 7.73 13.44
N ALA A 178 -7.01 8.15 13.96
CA ALA A 178 -7.72 9.32 13.45
C ALA A 178 -6.86 10.59 13.52
N ARG A 179 -6.03 10.75 14.57
CA ARG A 179 -5.07 11.86 14.67
C ARG A 179 -3.98 11.78 13.61
N LEU A 180 -3.43 10.59 13.37
CA LEU A 180 -2.40 10.40 12.33
C LEU A 180 -2.97 10.72 10.94
N ILE A 181 -4.15 10.20 10.62
CA ILE A 181 -4.85 10.46 9.35
C ILE A 181 -5.08 11.97 9.18
N PHE A 182 -5.55 12.65 10.23
CA PHE A 182 -5.70 14.10 10.19
C PHE A 182 -4.37 14.80 9.93
N CYS A 183 -3.28 14.39 10.58
CA CYS A 183 -1.98 15.05 10.41
C CYS A 183 -1.43 14.88 8.99
N PHE A 184 -1.54 13.68 8.41
CA PHE A 184 -1.15 13.42 7.01
C PHE A 184 -1.99 14.27 6.04
N PHE A 185 -3.30 14.31 6.25
CA PHE A 185 -4.17 15.17 5.44
C PHE A 185 -3.84 16.66 5.62
N ALA A 186 -3.57 17.11 6.84
CA ALA A 186 -3.36 18.51 7.18
C ALA A 186 -2.03 19.07 6.62
N GLU A 187 -0.99 18.25 6.53
CA GLU A 187 0.28 18.67 5.92
C GLU A 187 0.22 18.78 4.39
N ASP A 188 -0.69 18.05 3.75
CA ASP A 188 -0.87 18.06 2.29
C ASP A 188 -1.92 19.09 1.82
N THR A 189 -2.74 19.64 2.73
CA THR A 189 -3.87 20.54 2.40
C THR A 189 -3.69 21.97 2.89
N ASN A 190 -2.47 22.37 3.26
CA ASN A 190 -2.14 23.69 3.82
C ASN A 190 -2.87 24.04 5.13
N ILE A 191 -3.40 23.05 5.87
CA ILE A 191 -3.86 23.25 7.25
C ILE A 191 -2.64 23.47 8.15
N PHE A 192 -1.57 22.71 7.93
CA PHE A 192 -0.27 22.99 8.51
C PHE A 192 0.51 23.98 7.63
N SER A 193 1.31 24.82 8.28
CA SER A 193 2.12 25.81 7.58
C SER A 193 3.34 25.14 6.94
N GLY A 194 3.33 25.06 5.62
CA GLY A 194 4.42 24.47 4.83
C GLY A 194 4.21 22.98 4.53
N GLU A 195 4.90 22.52 3.48
CA GLU A 195 4.78 21.16 2.95
C GLU A 195 5.47 20.15 3.88
N GLY A 196 4.73 19.11 4.29
CA GLY A 196 5.25 17.98 5.06
C GLY A 196 5.67 18.33 6.49
N LEU A 197 5.05 19.34 7.12
CA LEU A 197 5.43 19.82 8.46
C LEU A 197 5.41 18.71 9.51
N PHE A 198 4.40 17.84 9.48
CA PHE A 198 4.24 16.77 10.46
C PHE A 198 5.29 15.70 10.26
N THR A 199 5.41 15.18 9.04
CA THR A 199 6.39 14.16 8.67
C THR A 199 7.82 14.63 8.98
N LYS A 200 8.18 15.85 8.59
CA LYS A 200 9.51 16.42 8.87
C LYS A 200 9.78 16.58 10.37
N THR A 201 8.79 17.00 11.16
CA THR A 201 8.97 17.17 12.61
C THR A 201 9.15 15.81 13.29
N VAL A 202 8.37 14.80 12.90
CA VAL A 202 8.52 13.44 13.43
C VAL A 202 9.89 12.88 13.07
N GLU A 203 10.35 13.03 11.83
CA GLU A 203 11.66 12.57 11.38
C GLU A 203 12.82 13.27 12.13
N GLN A 204 12.73 14.59 12.32
CA GLN A 204 13.80 15.37 12.95
C GLN A 204 13.91 15.18 14.47
N MET A 205 12.77 15.01 15.14
CA MET A 205 12.71 14.98 16.61
C MET A 205 12.75 13.57 17.19
N SER A 206 12.49 12.54 16.37
CA SER A 206 12.61 11.15 16.78
C SER A 206 14.06 10.69 16.74
N ALA A 207 14.42 9.80 17.65
CA ALA A 207 15.72 9.15 17.69
C ALA A 207 15.88 8.25 16.45
N PRO A 208 17.12 8.00 15.97
CA PRO A 208 17.35 7.12 14.82
C PRO A 208 16.78 5.69 14.99
N ASP A 209 16.64 5.23 16.24
CA ASP A 209 16.04 3.94 16.59
C ASP A 209 14.52 4.01 16.88
N SER A 210 13.91 5.18 16.71
CA SER A 210 12.50 5.47 16.99
C SER A 210 12.04 5.25 18.44
N SER A 211 12.98 5.14 19.39
CA SER A 211 12.68 4.87 20.81
C SER A 211 11.78 5.92 21.47
N ASN A 212 11.89 7.18 21.07
CA ASN A 212 11.10 8.31 21.60
C ASN A 212 9.97 8.79 20.66
N THR A 213 9.70 8.10 19.54
CA THR A 213 8.70 8.58 18.55
C THR A 213 7.33 8.81 19.18
N HIS A 214 6.95 7.98 20.15
CA HIS A 214 5.70 8.13 20.90
C HIS A 214 5.64 9.43 21.72
N GLU A 215 6.75 9.89 22.29
CA GLU A 215 6.84 11.16 23.02
C GLU A 215 6.72 12.35 22.07
N VAL A 216 7.36 12.27 20.90
CA VAL A 216 7.26 13.30 19.86
C VAL A 216 5.82 13.44 19.40
N LEU A 217 5.15 12.32 19.07
CA LEU A 217 3.75 12.31 18.67
C LEU A 217 2.83 12.85 19.76
N ALA A 218 3.06 12.47 21.03
CA ALA A 218 2.28 12.97 22.16
C ALA A 218 2.42 14.50 22.31
N GLU A 219 3.63 15.03 22.16
CA GLU A 219 3.90 16.46 22.26
C GLU A 219 3.28 17.27 21.10
N LEU A 220 3.30 16.73 19.89
CA LEU A 220 2.62 17.31 18.73
C LEU A 220 1.10 17.35 18.93
N PHE A 221 0.51 16.25 19.38
CA PHE A 221 -0.92 16.18 19.67
C PHE A 221 -1.31 17.16 20.79
N ARG A 222 -0.47 17.26 21.83
CA ARG A 222 -0.66 18.21 22.93
C ARG A 222 -0.59 19.66 22.47
N SER A 223 0.35 20.01 21.58
CA SER A 223 0.42 21.34 20.99
C SER A 223 -0.87 21.67 20.22
N MET A 224 -1.37 20.74 19.41
CA MET A 224 -2.62 20.91 18.66
C MET A 224 -3.86 20.99 19.57
N ALA A 225 -3.82 20.40 20.76
CA ALA A 225 -4.89 20.44 21.75
C ALA A 225 -4.97 21.73 22.56
N ILE A 226 -3.91 22.54 22.58
CA ILE A 226 -3.78 23.71 23.47
C ILE A 226 -3.72 24.99 22.63
N PRO A 227 -4.56 26.00 22.91
CA PRO A 227 -4.49 27.32 22.26
C PRO A 227 -3.08 27.92 22.36
N ALA A 228 -2.62 28.57 21.30
CA ALA A 228 -1.23 29.02 21.17
C ALA A 228 -0.76 29.92 22.33
N ASP A 229 -1.65 30.78 22.84
CA ASP A 229 -1.42 31.67 23.98
C ASP A 229 -1.25 30.94 25.32
N LYS A 230 -1.71 29.70 25.43
CA LYS A 230 -1.64 28.86 26.65
C LYS A 230 -0.51 27.84 26.65
N ARG A 231 0.17 27.64 25.52
CA ARG A 231 1.20 26.60 25.32
C ARG A 231 2.41 26.77 26.23
N SER A 232 2.89 27.99 26.40
CA SER A 232 4.03 28.28 27.27
C SER A 232 3.73 27.92 28.74
N ALA A 233 2.55 28.31 29.24
CA ALA A 233 2.10 27.98 30.59
C ALA A 233 1.89 26.47 30.79
N ALA A 234 1.47 25.77 29.74
CA ALA A 234 1.34 24.31 29.75
C ALA A 234 2.68 23.57 29.55
N GLY A 235 3.79 24.28 29.33
CA GLY A 235 5.10 23.68 29.10
C GLY A 235 5.22 22.94 27.77
N VAL A 236 4.48 23.35 26.74
CA VAL A 236 4.63 22.81 25.37
C VAL A 236 6.01 23.17 24.83
N ARG A 237 6.70 22.17 24.27
CA ARG A 237 8.04 22.30 23.71
C ARG A 237 8.00 23.28 22.53
N ASN A 238 9.00 24.15 22.45
CA ASN A 238 9.04 25.21 21.45
C ASN A 238 8.97 24.72 20.01
N TRP A 239 9.59 23.58 19.71
CA TRP A 239 9.58 23.00 18.36
C TRP A 239 8.18 22.52 17.92
N ALA A 240 7.25 22.29 18.85
CA ALA A 240 5.87 21.92 18.54
C ALA A 240 4.95 23.14 18.34
N ASN A 241 5.41 24.37 18.60
CA ASN A 241 4.55 25.57 18.56
C ASN A 241 4.10 25.96 17.14
N GLN A 242 4.76 25.46 16.10
CA GLN A 242 4.40 25.71 14.70
C GLN A 242 3.09 25.03 14.26
N PHE A 243 2.59 24.06 15.03
CA PHE A 243 1.34 23.38 14.73
C PHE A 243 0.14 24.24 15.14
N PRO A 244 -0.93 24.33 14.32
CA PRO A 244 -2.11 25.11 14.66
C PRO A 244 -2.88 24.51 15.83
N TYR A 245 -3.70 25.31 16.50
CA TYR A 245 -4.68 24.79 17.43
C TYR A 245 -5.83 24.13 16.65
N VAL A 246 -6.13 22.88 16.96
CA VAL A 246 -7.20 22.10 16.33
C VAL A 246 -8.13 21.64 17.46
N ASN A 247 -9.34 22.22 17.49
CA ASN A 247 -10.32 22.10 18.57
C ASN A 247 -10.46 20.69 19.18
N GLY A 248 -10.62 20.63 20.51
CA GLY A 248 -10.16 19.56 21.42
C GLY A 248 -10.86 18.20 21.38
N ASN A 249 -11.79 17.93 20.46
CA ASN A 249 -12.39 16.59 20.35
C ASN A 249 -11.43 15.59 19.72
N LEU A 250 -10.65 16.00 18.71
CA LEU A 250 -9.69 15.09 18.07
C LEU A 250 -8.38 15.02 18.85
N PHE A 251 -7.85 16.13 19.36
CA PHE A 251 -6.52 16.17 20.01
C PHE A 251 -6.54 16.23 21.54
N GLY A 252 -7.71 16.16 22.19
CA GLY A 252 -7.84 16.19 23.64
C GLY A 252 -7.07 15.07 24.39
N PRO A 253 -7.11 15.03 25.73
CA PRO A 253 -6.38 14.05 26.53
C PRO A 253 -6.67 12.59 26.09
N HIS A 254 -5.63 11.76 25.99
CA HIS A 254 -5.74 10.41 25.43
C HIS A 254 -4.78 9.39 26.08
N PRO A 255 -5.24 8.16 26.41
CA PRO A 255 -4.45 7.22 27.20
C PRO A 255 -3.27 6.56 26.46
N LEU A 256 -3.31 6.42 25.13
CA LEU A 256 -2.22 5.82 24.33
C LEU A 256 -1.13 6.81 23.89
N THR A 257 -1.31 8.10 24.18
CA THR A 257 -0.28 9.13 23.99
C THR A 257 -0.21 9.98 25.26
N PRO A 258 0.27 9.40 26.38
CA PRO A 258 0.33 10.14 27.62
C PRO A 258 1.24 11.35 27.41
N SER A 259 0.72 12.55 27.68
CA SER A 259 1.59 13.70 27.87
C SER A 259 2.44 13.44 29.11
N PRO A 260 3.73 13.82 29.12
CA PRO A 260 4.50 13.80 30.35
C PRO A 260 3.76 14.63 31.40
N ARG A 261 3.49 14.02 32.56
CA ARG A 261 2.82 14.71 33.67
C ARG A 261 3.68 15.91 34.05
N SER A 262 3.05 17.07 34.19
CA SER A 262 3.69 18.22 34.82
C SER A 262 4.02 17.85 36.28
N GLY A 263 5.29 17.60 36.58
CA GLY A 263 5.82 17.59 37.95
C GLY A 263 6.32 16.27 38.52
N GLU A 264 6.98 15.40 37.76
CA GLU A 264 7.88 14.39 38.36
C GLU A 264 9.33 14.85 38.17
N GLY A 265 9.73 15.74 39.07
CA GLY A 265 11.05 16.31 39.21
C GLY A 265 11.19 16.82 40.63
N GLU A 266 11.21 15.88 41.58
CA GLU A 266 11.86 15.96 42.89
C GLU A 266 12.24 14.54 43.34
#